data_AF-A0A958PF80-F1
#
_entry.id   AF-A0A958PF80-F1
#
_cell.length_a   1.000
_cell.length_b   1.000
_cell.length_c   1.000
_cell.angle_alpha   90.00
_cell.angle_beta   90.00
_cell.angle_gamma   90.00
#
_symmetry.space_group_name_H-M   'P 1'
#
loop_
_entity.id
_entity.type
_entity.pdbx_description
1 polymer ?
#
loop_
_entity_poly.entity_id
_entity_poly.type
_entity_poly.pdbx_seq_one_letter_code
_entity_poly.pdbx_strand_id
1 'polypeptide(L)'
;SCEGLLVVPVDLPLLTADSLRPLVTYFNGHKPNAVCFEGNWLPAIFRLNEDLIFRCGQNESIHGLLKSLGFVTMAPPSDVRSLANANTPHDWAELTRSHS
;
A
#
# COMPACT_ATOMS: atom_id res chain seq x y z
N SER A 1 0.02 -14.79 16.17
CA SER A 1 0.67 -13.47 16.09
C SER A 1 0.45 -12.91 14.69
N CYS A 2 0.38 -11.59 14.52
CA CYS A 2 0.35 -10.96 13.21
C CYS A 2 1.79 -10.76 12.72
N GLU A 3 2.09 -11.07 11.44
CA GLU A 3 3.44 -10.94 10.86
C GLU A 3 3.67 -9.63 10.09
N GLY A 4 2.60 -8.91 9.74
CA GLY A 4 2.70 -7.73 8.88
C GLY A 4 1.65 -6.66 9.17
N LEU A 5 1.99 -5.43 8.82
CA LEU A 5 1.14 -4.26 8.91
C LEU A 5 0.80 -3.79 7.49
N LEU A 6 -0.47 -3.89 7.10
CA LEU A 6 -0.97 -3.29 5.88
C LEU A 6 -1.37 -1.84 6.15
N VAL A 7 -0.73 -0.90 5.46
CA VAL A 7 -1.04 0.53 5.51
C VAL A 7 -1.81 0.90 4.25
N VAL A 8 -2.99 1.48 4.45
CA VAL A 8 -3.92 1.85 3.37
C VAL A 8 -4.29 3.32 3.52
N PRO A 9 -4.20 4.13 2.44
CA PRO A 9 -4.74 5.48 2.43
C PRO A 9 -6.27 5.47 2.58
N VAL A 10 -6.81 6.40 3.36
CA VAL A 10 -8.26 6.50 3.61
C VAL A 10 -9.02 7.10 2.43
N ASP A 11 -8.29 7.74 1.52
CA ASP A 11 -8.75 8.48 0.34
C ASP A 11 -8.76 7.64 -0.94
N LEU A 12 -8.76 6.31 -0.83
CA LEU A 12 -8.90 5.39 -1.98
C LEU A 12 -10.33 4.81 -2.06
N PRO A 13 -11.31 5.51 -2.64
CA PRO A 13 -12.72 5.10 -2.62
C PRO A 13 -13.01 3.79 -3.38
N LEU A 14 -12.18 3.45 -4.36
CA LEU A 14 -12.35 2.29 -5.22
C LEU A 14 -11.50 1.09 -4.81
N LEU A 15 -10.72 1.21 -3.72
CA LEU A 15 -9.86 0.12 -3.28
C LEU A 15 -10.69 -1.04 -2.75
N THR A 16 -10.40 -2.24 -3.25
CA THR A 16 -11.05 -3.47 -2.82
C THR A 16 -10.06 -4.46 -2.21
N ALA A 17 -10.58 -5.47 -1.52
CA ALA A 17 -9.75 -6.58 -1.05
C ALA A 17 -9.06 -7.34 -2.21
N ASP A 18 -9.73 -7.44 -3.37
CA ASP A 18 -9.16 -8.06 -4.56
C ASP A 18 -7.99 -7.25 -5.13
N SER A 19 -8.08 -5.91 -5.09
CA SER A 19 -6.98 -5.02 -5.45
C SER A 19 -5.73 -5.25 -4.60
N LEU A 20 -5.90 -5.62 -3.33
CA LEU A 20 -4.80 -5.86 -2.38
C LEU A 20 -4.24 -7.28 -2.41
N ARG A 21 -4.99 -8.24 -2.98
CA ARG A 21 -4.64 -9.67 -2.99
C ARG A 21 -3.23 -9.94 -3.54
N PRO A 22 -2.74 -9.27 -4.60
CA PRO A 22 -1.38 -9.47 -5.10
C PRO A 22 -0.31 -9.16 -4.05
N LEU A 23 -0.44 -8.04 -3.31
CA LEU A 23 0.51 -7.66 -2.26
C LEU A 23 0.51 -8.69 -1.12
N VAL A 24 -0.67 -9.08 -0.65
CA VAL A 24 -0.80 -10.04 0.46
C VAL A 24 -0.23 -11.41 0.07
N THR A 25 -0.54 -11.89 -1.13
CA THR A 25 -0.05 -13.17 -1.66
C THR A 25 1.47 -13.15 -1.75
N TYR A 26 2.04 -12.09 -2.32
CA TYR A 26 3.49 -11.96 -2.45
C TYR A 26 4.18 -11.87 -1.08
N PHE A 27 3.66 -11.04 -0.18
CA PHE A 27 4.22 -10.84 1.16
C PHE A 27 4.29 -12.15 1.94
N ASN A 28 3.21 -12.95 1.91
CA ASN A 28 3.15 -14.22 2.61
C ASN A 28 4.07 -15.28 1.99
N GLY A 29 4.20 -15.31 0.65
CA GLY A 29 5.00 -16.30 -0.07
C GLY A 29 6.51 -16.04 -0.02
N HIS A 30 6.93 -14.77 -0.06
CA HIS A 30 8.34 -14.38 -0.23
C HIS A 30 8.96 -13.72 1.00
N LYS A 31 8.13 -13.35 1.98
CA LYS A 31 8.53 -12.75 3.25
C LYS A 31 9.45 -11.52 3.13
N PRO A 32 9.14 -10.52 2.28
CA PRO A 32 9.93 -9.30 2.21
C PRO A 32 9.81 -8.48 3.50
N ASN A 33 10.71 -7.49 3.68
CA ASN A 33 10.61 -6.50 4.76
C ASN A 33 9.48 -5.50 4.49
N ALA A 34 9.28 -5.11 3.24
CA ALA A 34 8.13 -4.32 2.81
C ALA A 34 7.78 -4.58 1.34
N VAL A 35 6.53 -4.40 0.97
CA VAL A 35 6.06 -4.51 -0.42
C VAL A 35 4.98 -3.47 -0.73
N CYS A 36 5.04 -2.85 -1.90
CA CYS A 36 4.03 -1.94 -2.42
C CYS A 36 3.81 -2.15 -3.92
N PHE A 37 2.89 -1.40 -4.53
CA PHE A 37 2.73 -1.42 -5.98
C PHE A 37 3.76 -0.51 -6.66
N GLU A 38 4.16 -0.86 -7.87
CA GLU A 38 4.99 -0.01 -8.70
C GLU A 38 4.29 1.32 -8.98
N GLY A 39 5.05 2.42 -8.90
CA GLY A 39 4.52 3.78 -9.05
C GLY A 39 3.64 4.27 -7.90
N ASN A 40 3.38 3.45 -6.87
CA ASN A 40 2.48 3.78 -5.76
C ASN A 40 3.07 3.35 -4.41
N TRP A 41 3.46 4.31 -3.58
CA TRP A 41 4.06 4.03 -2.26
C TRP A 41 3.07 3.47 -1.24
N LEU A 42 1.78 3.65 -1.50
CA LEU A 42 0.69 3.07 -0.74
C LEU A 42 -0.40 2.58 -1.72
N PRO A 43 -1.16 1.53 -1.37
CA PRO A 43 -1.03 0.69 -0.17
C PRO A 43 0.29 -0.08 -0.11
N ALA A 44 0.76 -0.33 1.12
CA ALA A 44 2.00 -1.08 1.35
C ALA A 44 1.88 -2.01 2.56
N ILE A 45 2.55 -3.15 2.51
CA ILE A 45 2.65 -4.08 3.64
C ILE A 45 4.08 -4.03 4.19
N PHE A 46 4.20 -3.86 5.50
CA PHE A 46 5.47 -3.86 6.23
C PHE A 46 5.55 -5.08 7.14
N ARG A 47 6.71 -5.72 7.23
CA ARG A 47 6.95 -6.80 8.19
C ARG A 47 7.06 -6.23 9.60
N LEU A 48 6.29 -6.78 10.53
CA LEU A 48 6.35 -6.39 11.93
C LEU A 48 7.61 -7.00 12.57
N ASN A 49 8.64 -6.18 12.76
CA ASN A 49 9.87 -6.52 13.45
C ASN A 49 10.47 -5.27 14.12
N GLU A 50 11.55 -5.45 14.89
CA GLU A 50 12.24 -4.33 15.58
C GLU A 50 12.83 -3.31 14.60
N ASP A 51 13.29 -3.76 13.43
CA ASP A 51 13.84 -2.87 12.39
C ASP A 51 12.76 -1.91 11.87
N LEU A 52 11.52 -2.37 11.65
CA LEU A 52 10.41 -1.48 11.28
C LEU A 52 10.21 -0.39 12.33
N ILE A 53 10.16 -0.74 13.61
CA ILE A 53 9.94 0.22 14.70
C ILE A 53 11.06 1.26 14.74
N PHE A 54 12.32 0.80 14.67
CA PHE A 54 13.49 1.67 14.64
C PHE A 54 13.47 2.63 13.44
N ARG A 55 13.23 2.09 12.24
CA ARG A 55 13.23 2.86 10.98
C ARG A 55 12.06 3.84 10.92
N CYS A 56 10.88 3.49 11.44
CA CYS A 56 9.73 4.39 11.56
C CYS A 56 10.09 5.64 12.37
N GLY A 57 10.85 5.51 13.46
CA GLY A 57 11.29 6.65 14.27
C GLY A 57 12.36 7.54 13.62
N GLN A 58 12.94 7.12 12.49
CA GLN A 58 14.02 7.84 11.78
C GLN A 58 13.59 8.43 10.43
N ASN A 59 12.37 8.12 9.96
CA ASN A 59 11.91 8.53 8.64
C ASN A 59 10.61 9.34 8.75
N GLU A 60 10.59 10.50 8.11
CA GLU A 60 9.43 11.40 8.10
C GLU A 60 8.45 11.12 6.94
N SER A 61 8.76 10.16 6.07
CA SER A 61 7.90 9.79 4.93
C SER A 61 7.84 8.27 4.72
N ILE A 62 6.69 7.79 4.22
CA ILE A 62 6.48 6.39 3.86
C ILE A 62 7.47 5.93 2.79
N HIS A 63 7.76 6.77 1.79
CA HIS A 63 8.73 6.45 0.75
C HIS A 63 10.16 6.32 1.31
N GLY A 64 10.57 7.19 2.23
CA GLY A 64 11.84 7.07 2.95
C GLY A 64 11.92 5.78 3.76
N LEU A 65 10.85 5.46 4.49
CA LEU A 65 10.73 4.24 5.27
C LEU A 65 10.87 2.99 4.37
N LEU A 66 10.10 2.91 3.28
CA LEU A 66 10.15 1.81 2.30
C LEU A 66 11.57 1.61 1.77
N LYS A 67 12.24 2.70 1.35
CA LYS A 67 13.64 2.65 0.88
C LYS A 67 14.57 2.13 1.96
N SER A 68 14.44 2.60 3.19
CA SER A 68 15.30 2.22 4.31
C SER A 68 15.17 0.73 4.69
N LEU A 69 14.03 0.12 4.40
CA LEU A 69 13.72 -1.30 4.66
C LEU A 69 14.07 -2.25 3.50
N GLY A 70 14.44 -1.71 2.33
CA GLY A 70 14.69 -2.52 1.13
C GLY A 70 13.41 -3.16 0.59
N PHE A 71 12.39 -2.33 0.31
CA PHE A 71 11.09 -2.79 -0.22
C PHE A 71 11.18 -3.43 -1.61
N VAL A 72 10.17 -4.26 -1.92
CA VAL A 72 9.92 -4.82 -3.25
C VAL A 72 8.68 -4.17 -3.86
N THR A 73 8.64 -4.02 -5.18
CA THR A 73 7.46 -3.58 -5.92
C THR A 73 6.76 -4.74 -6.61
N MET A 74 5.44 -4.68 -6.66
CA MET A 74 4.58 -5.54 -7.47
C MET A 74 3.99 -4.74 -8.62
N ALA A 75 3.70 -5.40 -9.74
CA ALA A 75 2.88 -4.79 -10.78
C ALA A 75 1.55 -4.28 -10.20
N PRO A 76 1.02 -3.14 -10.67
CA PRO A 76 -0.24 -2.60 -10.17
C PRO A 76 -1.40 -3.60 -10.35
N PRO A 77 -2.49 -3.46 -9.59
CA PRO A 77 -3.66 -4.31 -9.75
C PRO A 77 -4.26 -4.17 -11.16
N SER A 78 -5.01 -5.19 -11.59
CA SER A 78 -5.63 -5.22 -12.92
C SER A 78 -6.54 -4.01 -13.17
N ASP A 79 -7.29 -3.57 -12.16
CA ASP A 79 -7.96 -2.27 -12.19
C ASP A 79 -7.11 -1.22 -11.45
N VAL A 80 -6.28 -0.51 -12.21
CA VAL A 80 -5.40 0.54 -11.70
C VAL A 80 -6.18 1.68 -11.03
N ARG A 81 -7.45 1.91 -11.42
CA ARG A 81 -8.29 2.95 -10.81
C ARG A 81 -8.59 2.68 -9.34
N SER A 82 -8.45 1.43 -8.88
CA SER A 82 -8.56 1.09 -7.46
C SER A 82 -7.46 1.73 -6.59
N LEU A 83 -6.40 2.26 -7.20
CA LEU A 83 -5.35 3.05 -6.54
C LEU A 83 -5.50 4.57 -6.74
N ALA A 84 -6.62 5.04 -7.28
CA ALA A 84 -6.85 6.47 -7.48
C ALA A 84 -7.23 7.17 -6.16
N ASN A 85 -6.44 8.17 -5.77
CA ASN A 85 -6.71 9.00 -4.59
C ASN A 85 -7.79 10.04 -4.89
N ALA A 86 -8.70 10.23 -3.93
CA ALA A 86 -9.68 11.29 -3.89
C ALA A 86 -9.24 12.37 -2.90
N ASN A 87 -8.51 13.39 -3.39
CA ASN A 87 -7.99 14.46 -2.52
C ASN A 87 -9.08 15.47 -2.13
N THR A 88 -10.14 15.57 -2.94
CA THR A 88 -11.30 16.44 -2.67
C THR A 88 -12.62 15.66 -2.65
N PRO A 89 -13.67 16.21 -2.00
CA PRO A 89 -15.01 15.61 -2.10
C PRO A 89 -15.53 15.49 -3.55
N HIS A 90 -15.07 16.38 -4.44
CA HIS A 90 -15.41 16.32 -5.86
C HIS A 90 -14.78 15.09 -6.52
N ASP A 91 -13.47 14.88 -6.30
CA ASP A 91 -12.74 13.70 -6.81
C ASP A 91 -13.42 12.41 -6.36
N TRP A 92 -13.84 12.35 -5.10
CA TRP A 92 -14.56 11.19 -4.55
C TRP A 92 -15.86 10.92 -5.30
N ALA A 93 -16.66 11.96 -5.53
CA ALA A 93 -17.92 11.86 -6.25
C ALA A 93 -17.70 11.44 -7.72
N GLU A 94 -16.67 11.97 -8.38
CA GLU A 94 -16.34 11.60 -9.77
C GLU A 94 -15.92 10.13 -9.88
N LEU A 95 -15.01 9.67 -9.01
CA LEU A 95 -14.53 8.30 -9.01
C LEU A 95 -15.65 7.29 -8.76
N THR A 96 -16.51 7.56 -7.77
CA THR A 96 -17.61 6.65 -7.39
C THR A 96 -18.76 6.63 -8.39
N ARG A 97 -19.07 7.75 -9.06
CA ARG A 97 -20.11 7.79 -10.13
C ARG A 97 -19.74 6.96 -11.35
N SER A 98 -18.47 6.92 -11.71
CA SER A 98 -17.97 6.12 -12.85
C SER A 98 -18.00 4.60 -12.62
N HIS A 99 -18.43 4.18 -11.43
CA HIS A 99 -18.44 2.80 -10.96
C HIS A 99 -19.85 2.27 -10.59
N SER A 100 -20.89 3.10 -10.77
CA SER A 100 -22.31 2.77 -10.52
C SER A 100 -23.03 2.27 -11.77
#